data_AF-A0A4R0EPT1-F1
#
_entry.id   AF-A0A4R0EPT1-F1
#
_cell.length_a   1.000
_cell.length_b   1.000
_cell.length_c   1.000
_cell.angle_alpha   90.00
_cell.angle_beta   90.00
_cell.angle_gamma   90.00
#
_symmetry.space_group_name_H-M   'P 1'
#
loop_
_entity.id
_entity.type
_entity.pdbx_description
1 polymer ?
#
loop_
_entity_poly.entity_id
_entity_poly.type
_entity_poly.pdbx_seq_one_letter_code
_entity_poly.pdbx_strand_id
1 'polypeptide(L)'
;MTAIHPIYPLTNPMPKAQPDAPIGIFDSGIGGLSIAQEIANYLPKERILYYADTANVPYGPREDQNIRELTADAIEWLYRQGCKVAVVACNTASAFSLDYLRDYYGEDFPIIGLVPALKPAVLQTKSKTVA
;
A
#
# COMPACT_ATOMS: atom_id res chain seq x y z
N MET A 1 -16.07 10.19 15.16
CA MET A 1 -15.76 8.86 14.59
C MET A 1 -16.68 8.63 13.42
N THR A 2 -16.42 9.32 12.31
CA THR A 2 -17.11 9.05 11.04
C THR A 2 -16.49 7.77 10.51
N ALA A 3 -17.26 6.69 10.51
CA ALA A 3 -16.91 5.49 9.77
C ALA A 3 -16.64 5.95 8.34
N ILE A 4 -15.43 5.69 7.83
CA ILE A 4 -15.17 5.79 6.40
C ILE A 4 -16.13 4.79 5.79
N HIS A 5 -17.19 5.31 5.17
CA HIS A 5 -18.15 4.45 4.50
C HIS A 5 -17.34 3.64 3.49
N PRO A 6 -17.38 2.30 3.58
CA PRO A 6 -16.68 1.48 2.61
C PRO A 6 -17.18 1.91 1.24
N ILE A 7 -16.27 2.42 0.40
CA ILE A 7 -16.61 3.07 -0.88
C ILE A 7 -17.44 2.10 -1.74
N TYR A 8 -17.24 0.80 -1.56
CA TYR A 8 -18.20 -0.24 -1.88
C TYR A 8 -18.14 -1.30 -0.78
N PRO A 9 -19.24 -1.95 -0.36
CA PRO A 9 -19.11 -3.24 0.31
C PRO A 9 -18.50 -4.24 -0.69
N LEU A 10 -17.62 -5.16 -0.24
CA LEU A 10 -17.14 -6.34 -0.99
C LEU A 10 -18.35 -7.25 -1.31
N THR A 11 -19.32 -6.74 -2.07
CA THR A 11 -20.53 -7.44 -2.48
C THR A 11 -20.23 -8.49 -3.55
N ASN A 12 -19.02 -8.41 -4.12
CA ASN A 12 -18.47 -9.42 -5.01
C ASN A 12 -16.95 -9.46 -4.78
N PRO A 13 -16.47 -10.06 -3.67
CA PRO A 13 -15.05 -10.23 -3.48
C PRO A 13 -14.51 -11.07 -4.64
N MET A 14 -13.36 -10.68 -5.19
CA MET A 14 -12.72 -11.49 -6.21
C MET A 14 -12.49 -12.91 -5.68
N PRO A 15 -12.70 -13.94 -6.50
CA PRO A 15 -12.33 -15.30 -6.13
C PRO A 15 -10.85 -15.32 -5.77
N LYS A 16 -10.49 -16.14 -4.76
CA LYS A 16 -9.13 -16.25 -4.23
C LYS A 16 -8.10 -16.19 -5.36
N ALA A 17 -7.24 -15.19 -5.31
CA ALA A 17 -6.32 -14.91 -6.40
C ALA A 17 -5.44 -16.14 -6.70
N GLN A 18 -5.18 -16.37 -7.98
CA GLN A 18 -4.32 -17.47 -8.40
C GLN A 18 -2.88 -17.24 -7.90
N PRO A 19 -2.08 -18.29 -7.67
CA PRO A 19 -0.70 -18.13 -7.21
C PRO A 19 0.19 -17.30 -8.16
N ASP A 20 -0.14 -17.25 -9.45
CA ASP A 20 0.57 -16.51 -10.50
C ASP A 20 -0.03 -15.12 -10.78
N ALA A 21 -1.02 -14.69 -10.00
CA ALA A 21 -1.57 -13.34 -10.02
C ALA A 21 -0.51 -12.30 -9.61
N PRO A 22 -0.60 -11.05 -10.12
CA PRO A 22 0.42 -10.04 -9.85
C PRO A 22 0.42 -9.56 -8.39
N ILE A 23 1.58 -9.06 -7.95
CA ILE A 23 1.73 -8.22 -6.76
C ILE A 23 1.34 -6.79 -7.16
N GLY A 24 0.33 -6.24 -6.52
CA GLY A 24 -0.06 -4.84 -6.69
C GLY A 24 0.82 -3.94 -5.83
N ILE A 25 1.34 -2.85 -6.39
CA ILE A 25 2.13 -1.86 -5.66
C ILE A 25 1.51 -0.49 -5.90
N PHE A 26 1.18 0.22 -4.83
CA PHE A 26 0.62 1.56 -4.87
C PHE A 26 1.60 2.59 -4.29
N ASP A 27 1.79 3.71 -4.99
CA ASP A 27 2.40 4.92 -4.44
C ASP A 27 1.61 6.17 -4.86
N SER A 28 1.69 7.24 -4.06
CA SER A 28 1.14 8.56 -4.39
C SER A 28 1.86 9.25 -5.56
N GLY A 29 2.97 8.69 -6.02
CA GLY A 29 3.79 9.22 -7.11
C GLY A 29 4.66 8.10 -7.68
N ILE A 30 5.94 8.40 -7.92
CA ILE A 30 6.91 7.48 -8.51
C ILE A 30 8.02 7.04 -7.54
N GLY A 31 7.99 7.52 -6.29
CA GLY A 31 9.03 7.23 -5.30
C GLY A 31 9.09 5.74 -4.91
N GLY A 32 7.94 5.08 -4.95
CA GLY A 32 7.78 3.65 -4.70
C GLY A 32 8.38 2.75 -5.79
N LEU A 33 8.85 3.27 -6.92
CA LEU A 33 9.53 2.45 -7.93
C LEU A 33 10.81 1.79 -7.40
N SER A 34 11.48 2.41 -6.42
CA SER A 34 12.62 1.80 -5.73
C SER A 34 12.24 0.50 -5.02
N ILE A 35 11.06 0.48 -4.39
CA ILE A 35 10.51 -0.69 -3.70
C ILE A 35 10.06 -1.73 -4.72
N ALA A 36 9.42 -1.31 -5.81
CA ALA A 36 9.07 -2.21 -6.90
C ALA A 36 10.30 -2.91 -7.50
N GLN A 37 11.40 -2.18 -7.68
CA GLN A 37 12.66 -2.73 -8.16
C GLN A 37 13.25 -3.76 -7.19
N GLU A 38 13.26 -3.47 -5.89
CA GLU A 38 13.72 -4.42 -4.88
C GLU A 38 12.85 -5.68 -4.84
N ILE A 39 11.51 -5.53 -4.88
CA ILE A 39 10.60 -6.68 -4.95
C ILE A 39 10.89 -7.53 -6.18
N ALA A 40 11.08 -6.91 -7.36
CA ALA A 40 11.42 -7.62 -8.59
C ALA A 40 12.76 -8.38 -8.48
N ASN A 41 13.76 -7.79 -7.79
CA ASN A 41 15.06 -8.42 -7.58
C ASN A 41 14.96 -9.65 -6.66
N TYR A 42 14.19 -9.56 -5.58
CA TYR A 42 14.00 -10.66 -4.62
C TYR A 42 13.03 -11.74 -5.13
N LEU A 43 12.06 -11.35 -5.96
CA LEU A 43 11.00 -12.22 -6.48
C LEU A 43 10.95 -12.14 -8.02
N PRO A 44 12.00 -12.62 -8.74
CA PRO A 44 12.14 -12.42 -10.18
C PRO A 44 11.10 -13.14 -11.04
N LYS A 45 10.32 -14.05 -10.45
CA LYS A 45 9.23 -14.77 -11.13
C LYS A 45 7.86 -14.13 -10.93
N GLU A 46 7.78 -13.12 -10.08
CA GLU A 46 6.52 -12.45 -9.78
C GLU A 46 6.20 -11.37 -10.81
N ARG A 47 4.92 -11.28 -11.17
CA ARG A 47 4.42 -10.16 -11.97
C ARG A 47 4.11 -9.00 -11.04
N ILE A 48 4.49 -7.78 -11.42
CA ILE A 48 4.22 -6.58 -10.65
C ILE A 48 3.25 -5.69 -11.43
N LEU A 49 2.20 -5.24 -10.76
CA LEU A 49 1.31 -4.18 -11.24
C LEU A 49 1.54 -2.94 -10.38
N TYR A 50 2.09 -1.88 -10.97
CA TYR A 50 2.38 -0.65 -10.27
C TYR A 50 1.30 0.41 -10.58
N TYR A 51 0.72 1.00 -9.53
CA TYR A 51 -0.23 2.08 -9.61
C TYR A 51 0.36 3.34 -8.95
N ALA A 52 0.48 4.40 -9.73
CA ALA A 52 1.03 5.68 -9.34
C ALA A 52 -0.07 6.74 -9.38
N ASP A 53 -0.49 7.26 -8.23
CA ASP A 53 -1.51 8.31 -8.18
C ASP A 53 -0.91 9.71 -8.38
N THR A 54 -0.26 9.90 -9.52
CA THR A 54 0.40 11.17 -9.88
C THR A 54 -0.58 12.33 -10.07
N ALA A 55 -1.88 12.04 -10.23
CA ALA A 55 -2.93 13.04 -10.32
C ALA A 55 -3.18 13.77 -8.99
N ASN A 56 -2.89 13.11 -7.86
CA ASN A 56 -3.16 13.66 -6.53
C ASN A 56 -1.89 13.92 -5.70
N VAL A 57 -0.70 13.77 -6.28
CA VAL A 57 0.56 14.11 -5.61
C VAL A 57 0.62 15.62 -5.25
N PRO A 58 1.20 16.01 -4.09
CA PRO A 58 1.69 15.19 -2.98
C PRO A 58 0.61 14.84 -1.96
N TYR A 59 0.76 13.69 -1.29
CA TYR A 59 -0.14 13.28 -0.20
C TYR A 59 0.16 13.95 1.13
N GLY A 60 1.42 14.33 1.40
CA GLY A 60 1.87 14.88 2.68
C GLY A 60 1.03 16.04 3.26
N PRO A 61 0.63 17.07 2.48
CA PRO A 61 -0.14 18.21 3.00
C PRO A 61 -1.65 17.99 3.02
N ARG A 62 -2.15 16.80 2.65
CA ARG A 62 -3.58 16.50 2.59
C ARG A 62 -4.12 16.13 3.97
N GLU A 63 -5.42 16.29 4.15
CA GLU A 63 -6.11 15.80 5.35
C GLU A 63 -6.09 14.27 5.42
N ASP A 64 -5.96 13.74 6.63
CA ASP A 64 -5.90 12.30 6.91
C ASP A 64 -7.05 11.53 6.22
N GLN A 65 -8.25 12.09 6.25
CA GLN A 65 -9.43 11.49 5.64
C GLN A 65 -9.30 11.40 4.11
N ASN A 66 -8.80 12.45 3.46
CA ASN A 66 -8.58 12.45 2.03
C ASN A 66 -7.48 11.47 1.61
N ILE A 67 -6.41 11.34 2.42
CA ILE A 67 -5.36 10.33 2.19
C ILE A 67 -5.95 8.92 2.25
N ARG A 68 -6.81 8.64 3.23
CA ARG A 68 -7.46 7.34 3.39
C ARG A 68 -8.37 6.99 2.23
N GLU A 69 -9.18 7.93 1.76
CA GLU A 69 -10.08 7.75 0.61
C GLU A 69 -9.29 7.44 -0.67
N LEU A 70 -8.31 8.28 -1.01
CA LEU A 70 -7.49 8.06 -2.20
C LEU A 70 -6.71 6.74 -2.14
N THR A 71 -6.20 6.38 -0.96
CA THR A 71 -5.53 5.08 -0.76
C THR A 71 -6.51 3.92 -0.91
N ALA A 72 -7.73 4.03 -0.39
CA ALA A 72 -8.73 2.99 -0.50
C ALA A 72 -9.14 2.76 -1.97
N ASP A 73 -9.35 3.82 -2.74
CA ASP A 73 -9.64 3.75 -4.17
C ASP A 73 -8.51 3.07 -4.95
N ALA A 74 -7.26 3.42 -4.63
CA ALA A 74 -6.07 2.81 -5.23
C ALA A 74 -5.98 1.31 -4.96
N ILE A 75 -6.24 0.90 -3.72
CA ILE A 75 -6.16 -0.50 -3.29
C ILE A 75 -7.32 -1.31 -3.87
N GLU A 76 -8.52 -0.72 -3.91
CA GLU A 76 -9.69 -1.33 -4.54
C GLU A 76 -9.46 -1.52 -6.05
N TRP A 77 -8.81 -0.56 -6.71
CA TRP A 77 -8.42 -0.73 -8.11
C TRP A 77 -7.46 -1.91 -8.28
N LEU A 78 -6.39 -1.99 -7.49
CA LEU A 78 -5.43 -3.12 -7.54
C LEU A 78 -6.11 -4.46 -7.23
N TYR A 79 -7.00 -4.48 -6.25
CA TYR A 79 -7.81 -5.65 -5.92
C TYR A 79 -8.60 -6.12 -7.14
N ARG A 80 -9.34 -5.21 -7.81
CA ARG A 80 -10.15 -5.49 -9.01
C ARG A 80 -9.33 -5.84 -10.25
N GLN A 81 -8.06 -5.46 -10.32
CA GLN A 81 -7.13 -5.93 -11.36
C GLN A 81 -6.68 -7.38 -11.11
N GLY A 82 -7.11 -8.01 -10.02
CA GLY A 82 -6.81 -9.39 -9.67
C GLY A 82 -5.43 -9.57 -9.06
N CYS A 83 -4.92 -8.57 -8.34
CA CYS A 83 -3.71 -8.74 -7.56
C CYS A 83 -3.95 -9.75 -6.42
N LYS A 84 -2.93 -10.55 -6.09
CA LYS A 84 -3.00 -11.47 -4.95
C LYS A 84 -2.65 -10.83 -3.61
N VAL A 85 -2.01 -9.67 -3.66
CA VAL A 85 -1.55 -8.87 -2.51
C VAL A 85 -1.37 -7.44 -2.98
N ALA A 86 -1.59 -6.47 -2.09
CA ALA A 86 -1.22 -5.08 -2.32
C ALA A 86 -0.07 -4.64 -1.40
N VAL A 87 0.85 -3.84 -1.95
CA VAL A 87 1.93 -3.15 -1.24
C VAL A 87 1.67 -1.65 -1.31
N VAL A 88 1.41 -1.02 -0.18
CA VAL A 88 1.35 0.44 -0.05
C VAL A 88 2.78 0.95 0.10
N ALA A 89 3.40 1.40 -1.00
CA ALA A 89 4.78 1.89 -1.07
C ALA A 89 4.92 3.39 -0.72
N CYS A 90 3.82 4.09 -0.45
CA CYS A 90 3.85 5.46 0.05
C CYS A 90 3.89 5.46 1.59
N ASN A 91 4.90 6.12 2.20
CA ASN A 91 5.01 6.24 3.66
C ASN A 91 3.81 6.96 4.28
N THR A 92 3.37 8.06 3.68
CA THR A 92 2.22 8.83 4.16
C THR A 92 0.94 8.00 4.10
N ALA A 93 0.65 7.36 2.95
CA ALA A 93 -0.51 6.48 2.84
C ALA A 93 -0.44 5.30 3.83
N SER A 94 0.76 4.72 4.02
CA SER A 94 0.96 3.63 4.98
C SER A 94 0.63 4.06 6.41
N ALA A 95 1.06 5.25 6.82
CA ALA A 95 0.85 5.75 8.17
C ALA A 95 -0.63 5.99 8.51
N PHE A 96 -1.44 6.41 7.53
CA PHE A 96 -2.82 6.81 7.77
C PHE A 96 -3.87 5.74 7.43
N SER A 97 -3.56 4.77 6.55
CA SER A 97 -4.58 3.93 5.92
C SER A 97 -4.47 2.43 6.23
N LEU A 98 -3.31 1.92 6.68
CA LEU A 98 -3.09 0.46 6.75
C LEU A 98 -4.05 -0.29 7.68
N ASP A 99 -4.29 0.23 8.88
CA ASP A 99 -5.14 -0.45 9.86
C ASP A 99 -6.56 -0.60 9.32
N TYR A 100 -7.12 0.50 8.80
CA TYR A 100 -8.44 0.50 8.17
C TYR A 100 -8.53 -0.48 6.99
N LEU A 101 -7.54 -0.48 6.10
CA LEU A 101 -7.55 -1.34 4.93
C LEU A 101 -7.44 -2.81 5.33
N ARG A 102 -6.58 -3.15 6.30
CA ARG A 102 -6.44 -4.53 6.79
C ARG A 102 -7.71 -5.03 7.47
N ASP A 103 -8.37 -4.17 8.26
CA ASP A 103 -9.64 -4.50 8.89
C ASP A 103 -10.73 -4.74 7.84
N TYR A 104 -10.74 -3.95 6.77
CA TYR A 104 -11.74 -4.05 5.71
C TYR A 104 -11.54 -5.28 4.79
N TYR A 105 -10.32 -5.52 4.31
CA TYR A 105 -10.02 -6.61 3.37
C TYR A 105 -9.73 -7.96 4.05
N GLY A 106 -9.33 -7.95 5.32
CA GLY A 106 -9.07 -9.15 6.10
C GLY A 106 -8.04 -10.10 5.48
N GLU A 107 -8.29 -11.40 5.61
CA GLU A 107 -7.42 -12.45 5.07
C GLU A 107 -7.59 -12.67 3.57
N ASP A 108 -8.67 -12.16 2.97
CA ASP A 108 -9.01 -12.38 1.56
C ASP A 108 -8.08 -11.60 0.62
N PHE A 109 -7.56 -10.45 1.08
CA PHE A 109 -6.60 -9.66 0.32
C PHE A 109 -5.53 -9.05 1.24
N PRO A 110 -4.35 -9.70 1.34
CA PRO A 110 -3.28 -9.21 2.19
C PRO A 110 -2.79 -7.83 1.77
N ILE A 111 -2.60 -6.94 2.76
CA ILE A 111 -2.09 -5.58 2.55
C ILE A 111 -0.80 -5.37 3.35
N ILE A 112 0.28 -5.20 2.60
CA ILE A 112 1.61 -4.89 3.09
C ILE A 112 1.79 -3.38 2.99
N GLY A 113 2.39 -2.76 3.98
CA GLY A 113 2.75 -1.36 3.91
C GLY A 113 4.09 -1.11 4.55
N LEU A 114 4.53 0.14 4.47
CA LEU A 114 5.81 0.55 5.01
C LEU A 114 5.68 0.96 6.46
N VAL A 115 6.71 0.63 7.23
CA VAL A 115 6.98 1.24 8.53
C VAL A 115 8.23 2.08 8.38
N PRO A 116 8.32 3.25 9.04
CA PRO A 116 9.54 4.03 9.05
C PRO A 116 10.74 3.15 9.39
N ALA A 117 11.86 3.34 8.68
CA ALA A 117 13.11 2.63 8.93
C ALA A 117 13.79 3.05 10.27
N LEU A 118 13.01 3.54 11.23
CA LEU A 118 13.47 4.00 12.53
C LEU A 118 14.07 2.85 13.35
N LYS A 119 13.41 1.69 13.40
CA LYS A 119 13.91 0.53 14.16
C LYS A 119 15.32 0.12 13.72
N PRO A 120 15.61 -0.12 12.42
CA PRO A 120 16.98 -0.43 12.00
C PRO A 120 17.93 0.75 12.21
N ALA A 121 17.50 2.01 11.99
CA ALA A 121 18.36 3.18 12.21
C ALA A 121 18.80 3.31 13.68
N VAL A 122 17.88 3.09 14.63
CA VAL A 122 18.17 3.11 16.07
C VAL A 122 19.09 1.96 16.48
N LEU A 123 18.95 0.77 15.88
CA LEU A 123 19.81 -0.37 16.18
C LEU A 123 21.23 -0.23 15.60
N GLN A 124 21.40 0.54 14.53
CA GLN A 124 22.68 0.69 13.83
C GLN A 124 23.45 1.98 14.20
N THR A 125 22.79 2.97 14.80
CA THR A 125 23.44 4.24 15.14
C THR A 125 24.54 4.06 16.20
N LYS A 126 25.70 4.66 15.95
CA LYS A 126 26.80 4.75 16.93
C LYS A 126 26.72 6.03 17.76
N SER A 127 26.17 7.10 17.20
CA SER A 127 26.05 8.41 17.86
C SER A 127 24.86 8.50 18.78
N LYS A 128 23.90 7.57 18.68
CA LYS A 128 22.58 7.60 19.35
C LYS A 128 21.69 8.77 18.90
N THR A 129 22.03 9.41 17.79
CA THR A 129 21.20 10.42 17.11
C THR A 129 20.71 9.82 15.79
N VAL A 130 19.40 9.92 15.54
CA VAL A 130 18.73 9.47 14.30
C VAL A 130 17.84 10.63 13.85
N ALA A 131 17.93 10.98 12.56
CA ALA A 131 17.14 12.01 11.90
C ALA A 131 16.00 11.38 11.08
#